data_AF-A0A8C1M583-F1
#
_entry.id   AF-A0A8C1M583-F1
#
_cell.length_a   1.000
_cell.length_b   1.000
_cell.length_c   1.000
_cell.angle_alpha   90.00
_cell.angle_beta   90.00
_cell.angle_gamma   90.00
#
_symmetry.space_group_name_H-M   'P 1'
#
loop_
_entity.id
_entity.type
_entity.pdbx_description
1 polymer ?
#
loop_
_entity_poly.entity_id
_entity_poly.type
_entity_poly.pdbx_seq_one_letter_code
_entity_poly.pdbx_strand_id
1 'polypeptide(L)'
;MNKHKYPKHPIVCSVLYFTSISTPFEPVNAAIFDPVSIPSPSADPAVTPPIPEQVAEAPLTALDVLQVAGAEASLSELGLGSNTPVGLIQNLLELMHVSIGLPWWGAIVAGTIVARCAVFPVIVKAQREAAKLNNVMPEMTKLTNRMNEAKQSGNKFEFSKAYTDLMVFQKKHDVNPLRGFLVPLVQAPIFISFFMALRKMAYLPVPSLQTGGLWWFTDLTAADPFFILPIAVTGTMFAILELGAESGVDNPNLRVMKTVFRIMPFVILPMTISFPTAVFTYWMTSNLFSLGQVALLRHPVVREKLRIPDRITHPPSALPPNESFIESIKKGWTNAQLAQQLEERERRIKGHLDLAAKGPLRQTFTHNPLQQSAAPVSTGKSSHSKQDKKRPCEETTG
;
A
#
# COMPACT_ATOMS: atom_id res chain seq x y z
N MET A 1 -8.06 4.67 -52.56
CA MET A 1 -8.26 3.51 -51.65
C MET A 1 -6.95 3.30 -50.90
N ASN A 2 -6.81 3.20 -49.58
CA ASN A 2 -7.76 3.13 -48.48
C ASN A 2 -7.03 3.67 -47.23
N LYS A 3 -7.55 4.72 -46.58
CA LYS A 3 -6.98 5.31 -45.36
C LYS A 3 -7.44 4.48 -44.15
N HIS A 4 -6.54 3.86 -43.41
CA HIS A 4 -6.89 3.23 -42.13
C HIS A 4 -6.80 4.24 -40.99
N LYS A 5 -7.99 4.63 -40.53
CA LYS A 5 -8.29 5.59 -39.47
C LYS A 5 -8.42 4.79 -38.17
N TYR A 6 -7.44 4.89 -37.27
CA TYR A 6 -7.57 4.36 -35.92
C TYR A 6 -8.53 5.25 -35.10
N PRO A 7 -9.51 4.69 -34.37
CA PRO A 7 -10.36 5.47 -33.48
C PRO A 7 -9.62 5.78 -32.18
N LYS A 8 -9.64 7.06 -31.79
CA LYS A 8 -9.25 7.53 -30.46
C LYS A 8 -10.36 7.18 -29.48
N HIS A 9 -10.09 6.30 -28.51
CA HIS A 9 -10.95 6.15 -27.33
C HIS A 9 -10.61 7.24 -26.30
N PRO A 10 -11.58 8.00 -25.77
CA PRO A 10 -11.35 8.85 -24.62
C PRO A 10 -11.31 7.99 -23.35
N ILE A 11 -10.26 8.17 -22.55
CA ILE A 11 -10.16 7.65 -21.18
C ILE A 11 -11.17 8.44 -20.34
N VAL A 12 -12.31 7.81 -20.01
CA VAL A 12 -13.27 8.37 -19.05
C VAL A 12 -12.76 8.06 -17.65
N CYS A 13 -12.40 9.13 -16.94
CA CYS A 13 -12.12 9.15 -15.52
C CYS A 13 -13.42 8.79 -14.76
N SER A 14 -13.51 7.56 -14.21
CA SER A 14 -14.62 7.20 -13.31
C SER A 14 -14.32 7.72 -11.91
N VAL A 15 -14.80 8.94 -11.65
CA VAL A 15 -14.93 9.48 -10.31
C VAL A 15 -16.14 8.79 -9.66
N LEU A 16 -15.89 7.99 -8.62
CA LEU A 16 -16.96 7.45 -7.78
C LEU A 16 -17.56 8.60 -6.95
N TYR A 17 -18.63 9.21 -7.46
CA TYR A 17 -19.51 10.06 -6.66
C TYR A 17 -20.37 9.17 -5.76
N PHE A 18 -20.27 9.39 -4.45
CA PHE A 18 -21.24 8.89 -3.47
C PHE A 18 -22.55 9.68 -3.65
N THR A 19 -23.59 9.04 -4.20
CA THR A 19 -24.95 9.58 -4.16
C THR A 19 -25.63 9.10 -2.89
N SER A 20 -25.83 10.04 -1.96
CA SER A 20 -26.70 9.89 -0.79
C SER A 20 -28.15 9.79 -1.27
N ILE A 21 -28.82 8.67 -1.00
CA ILE A 21 -30.26 8.55 -1.22
C ILE A 21 -30.95 9.05 0.04
N SER A 22 -31.47 10.27 -0.05
CA SER A 22 -32.43 10.85 0.90
C SER A 22 -33.82 10.61 0.32
N THR A 23 -34.66 9.80 0.96
CA THR A 23 -36.09 9.73 0.62
C THR A 23 -36.87 10.78 1.43
N PRO A 24 -37.79 11.54 0.81
CA PRO A 24 -38.57 12.56 1.50
C PRO A 24 -39.79 11.95 2.20
N PHE A 25 -40.07 12.46 3.39
CA PHE A 25 -41.35 12.36 4.10
C PHE A 25 -42.39 13.24 3.41
N GLU A 26 -43.60 12.74 3.18
CA GLU A 26 -44.79 13.59 2.99
C GLU A 26 -45.90 13.21 3.98
N PRO A 27 -46.71 14.19 4.43
CA PRO A 27 -47.63 14.05 5.55
C PRO A 27 -49.04 13.66 5.10
N VAL A 28 -49.77 12.91 5.93
CA VAL A 28 -51.22 12.72 5.74
C VAL A 28 -51.96 13.39 6.90
N ASN A 29 -52.89 14.27 6.49
CA ASN A 29 -53.74 15.15 7.28
C ASN A 29 -54.56 14.45 8.37
N ALA A 30 -54.75 15.19 9.46
CA ALA A 30 -55.79 14.95 10.45
C ALA A 30 -57.18 15.24 9.88
N ALA A 31 -58.13 14.33 10.11
CA ALA A 31 -59.56 14.62 10.08
C ALA A 31 -60.26 13.88 11.23
N ILE A 32 -61.02 14.67 11.97
CA ILE A 32 -61.82 14.40 13.17
C ILE A 32 -63.04 13.54 12.82
N PHE A 33 -63.39 12.54 13.65
CA PHE A 33 -64.79 12.13 13.90
C PHE A 33 -64.94 11.44 15.29
N ASP A 34 -66.02 11.82 15.96
CA ASP A 34 -66.43 11.59 17.36
C ASP A 34 -66.84 10.13 17.73
N PRO A 35 -66.98 9.79 19.04
CA PRO A 35 -67.26 8.44 19.52
C PRO A 35 -68.77 8.17 19.67
N VAL A 36 -69.27 6.99 19.24
CA VAL A 36 -70.65 6.57 19.50
C VAL A 36 -70.74 5.06 19.82
N SER A 37 -71.05 4.82 21.09
CA SER A 37 -72.04 3.91 21.69
C SER A 37 -72.02 2.38 21.45
N ILE A 38 -71.93 1.70 22.59
CA ILE A 38 -72.26 0.29 22.89
C ILE A 38 -73.75 0.01 22.63
N PRO A 39 -74.10 -1.22 22.22
CA PRO A 39 -75.17 -1.92 22.94
C PRO A 39 -74.83 -3.38 23.30
N SER A 40 -75.29 -3.80 24.47
CA SER A 40 -75.54 -5.19 24.89
C SER A 40 -77.06 -5.35 25.09
N PRO A 41 -77.61 -6.54 25.41
CA PRO A 41 -77.38 -7.89 24.90
C PRO A 41 -78.70 -8.53 24.39
N SER A 42 -78.64 -9.66 23.68
CA SER A 42 -79.78 -10.59 23.62
C SER A 42 -79.29 -12.04 23.61
N ALA A 43 -79.90 -12.84 24.47
CA ALA A 43 -79.62 -14.24 24.73
C ALA A 43 -80.56 -15.13 23.90
N ASP A 44 -80.03 -16.21 23.31
CA ASP A 44 -80.59 -17.58 23.35
C ASP A 44 -79.71 -18.58 22.54
N PRO A 45 -79.85 -19.92 22.72
CA PRO A 45 -78.76 -20.72 23.26
C PRO A 45 -78.08 -21.71 22.28
N ALA A 46 -76.92 -22.19 22.73
CA ALA A 46 -76.36 -23.53 22.49
C ALA A 46 -76.19 -24.03 21.03
N VAL A 47 -74.99 -23.84 20.47
CA VAL A 47 -74.26 -24.87 19.71
C VAL A 47 -72.76 -24.64 19.91
N THR A 48 -72.07 -25.60 20.53
CA THR A 48 -70.60 -25.63 20.68
C THR A 48 -69.97 -26.32 19.46
N PRO A 49 -68.90 -25.77 18.87
CA PRO A 49 -67.86 -26.56 18.20
C PRO A 49 -66.49 -26.38 18.88
N PRO A 50 -65.54 -27.31 18.66
CA PRO A 50 -64.51 -27.66 19.62
C PRO A 50 -63.29 -26.73 19.59
N ILE A 51 -62.64 -26.64 20.75
CA ILE A 51 -61.32 -26.03 20.99
C ILE A 51 -60.27 -26.74 20.11
N PRO A 52 -59.45 -26.02 19.32
CA PRO A 52 -58.20 -26.57 18.83
C PRO A 52 -57.24 -26.72 20.01
N GLU A 53 -57.07 -27.98 20.39
CA GLU A 53 -55.93 -28.60 21.05
C GLU A 53 -54.70 -27.68 21.18
N GLN A 54 -54.43 -27.28 22.42
CA GLN A 54 -53.14 -26.76 22.83
C GLN A 54 -52.09 -27.82 22.47
N VAL A 55 -51.28 -27.54 21.45
CA VAL A 55 -50.05 -28.30 21.19
C VAL A 55 -49.17 -28.11 22.42
N ALA A 56 -49.09 -29.17 23.22
CA ALA A 56 -48.21 -29.26 24.36
C ALA A 56 -46.78 -28.93 23.92
N GLU A 57 -46.20 -27.95 24.57
CA GLU A 57 -44.79 -27.62 24.52
C GLU A 57 -44.03 -28.81 25.14
N ALA A 58 -43.65 -29.77 24.30
CA ALA A 58 -42.78 -30.86 24.71
C ALA A 58 -41.43 -30.26 25.13
N PRO A 59 -40.84 -30.68 26.27
CA PRO A 59 -39.50 -30.23 26.61
C PRO A 59 -38.56 -30.81 25.55
N LEU A 60 -37.94 -29.93 24.76
CA LEU A 60 -36.86 -30.26 23.83
C LEU A 60 -35.85 -31.16 24.58
N THR A 61 -35.72 -32.41 24.14
CA THR A 61 -34.76 -33.31 24.76
C THR A 61 -33.34 -32.81 24.47
N ALA A 62 -32.39 -33.06 25.36
CA ALA A 62 -31.00 -32.63 25.16
C ALA A 62 -30.41 -33.11 23.81
N LEU A 63 -30.94 -34.22 23.26
CA LEU A 63 -30.61 -34.70 21.92
C LEU A 63 -31.16 -33.80 20.81
N ASP A 64 -32.40 -33.31 20.91
CA ASP A 64 -32.99 -32.39 19.93
C ASP A 64 -32.28 -31.03 19.93
N VAL A 65 -31.85 -30.54 21.10
CA VAL A 65 -31.03 -29.32 21.20
C VAL A 65 -29.65 -29.52 20.57
N LEU A 66 -29.05 -30.70 20.76
CA LEU A 66 -27.78 -31.07 20.11
C LEU A 66 -27.94 -31.27 18.58
N GLN A 67 -29.09 -31.76 18.13
CA GLN A 67 -29.39 -31.95 16.70
C GLN A 67 -29.71 -30.62 15.99
N VAL A 68 -30.41 -29.71 16.65
CA VAL A 68 -30.65 -28.33 16.15
C VAL A 68 -29.35 -27.52 16.17
N ALA A 69 -28.47 -27.71 17.16
CA ALA A 69 -27.13 -27.14 17.15
C ALA A 69 -26.22 -27.72 16.05
N GLY A 70 -26.56 -28.89 15.49
CA GLY A 70 -25.88 -29.51 14.36
C GLY A 70 -26.42 -29.12 12.98
N ALA A 71 -27.53 -28.39 12.92
CA ALA A 71 -28.17 -27.93 11.67
C ALA A 71 -27.90 -26.43 11.46
N GLU A 72 -26.64 -26.01 11.54
CA GLU A 72 -26.27 -24.66 11.13
C GLU A 72 -26.37 -24.54 9.61
N ALA A 73 -27.05 -23.49 9.14
CA ALA A 73 -27.08 -23.14 7.73
C ALA A 73 -25.65 -23.00 7.22
N SER A 74 -25.27 -23.80 6.21
CA SER A 74 -23.90 -23.76 5.70
C SER A 74 -23.61 -22.37 5.12
N LEU A 75 -22.36 -21.91 5.21
CA LEU A 75 -21.97 -20.57 4.75
C LEU A 75 -22.35 -20.34 3.28
N SER A 76 -22.39 -21.40 2.47
CA SER A 76 -22.88 -21.40 1.09
C SER A 76 -24.33 -20.93 0.93
N GLU A 77 -25.22 -21.24 1.88
CA GLU A 77 -26.63 -20.83 1.87
C GLU A 77 -26.78 -19.32 2.11
N LEU A 78 -25.86 -18.74 2.88
CA LEU A 78 -25.74 -17.29 3.09
C LEU A 78 -25.03 -16.57 1.93
N GLY A 79 -24.71 -17.28 0.84
CA GLY A 79 -23.96 -16.75 -0.29
C GLY A 79 -22.48 -16.48 0.01
N LEU A 80 -21.96 -17.05 1.09
CA LEU A 80 -20.54 -17.04 1.48
C LEU A 80 -19.84 -18.31 0.94
N GLY A 81 -18.51 -18.37 0.97
CA GLY A 81 -17.78 -19.60 0.59
C GLY A 81 -17.43 -19.80 -0.90
N SER A 82 -17.42 -18.72 -1.70
CA SER A 82 -16.98 -18.76 -3.11
C SER A 82 -15.55 -19.30 -3.32
N ASN A 83 -15.21 -19.74 -4.54
CA ASN A 83 -13.83 -20.17 -4.90
C ASN A 83 -12.79 -19.04 -4.96
N THR A 84 -13.11 -17.85 -4.44
CA THR A 84 -12.16 -16.74 -4.30
C THR A 84 -11.28 -16.94 -3.08
N PRO A 85 -10.10 -16.28 -2.97
CA PRO A 85 -9.27 -16.36 -1.77
C PRO A 85 -10.03 -16.07 -0.47
N VAL A 86 -11.00 -15.15 -0.52
CA VAL A 86 -11.88 -14.82 0.60
C VAL A 86 -12.79 -16.00 0.96
N GLY A 87 -13.45 -16.62 -0.02
CA GLY A 87 -14.34 -17.74 0.25
C GLY A 87 -13.61 -19.03 0.60
N LEU A 88 -12.38 -19.24 0.13
CA LEU A 88 -11.53 -20.33 0.61
C LEU A 88 -11.24 -20.22 2.11
N ILE A 89 -11.03 -19.00 2.63
CA ILE A 89 -10.90 -18.79 4.08
C ILE A 89 -12.22 -19.08 4.78
N GLN A 90 -13.36 -18.64 4.24
CA GLN A 90 -14.67 -18.93 4.83
C GLN A 90 -14.92 -20.44 4.94
N ASN A 91 -14.67 -21.19 3.86
CA ASN A 91 -14.80 -22.64 3.83
C ASN A 91 -13.81 -23.32 4.80
N LEU A 92 -12.59 -22.81 4.91
CA LEU A 92 -11.62 -23.31 5.89
C LEU A 92 -12.12 -23.10 7.32
N LEU A 93 -12.66 -21.93 7.64
CA LEU A 93 -13.17 -21.63 8.98
C LEU A 93 -14.41 -22.45 9.32
N GLU A 94 -15.32 -22.61 8.36
CA GLU A 94 -16.47 -23.51 8.48
C GLU A 94 -16.05 -24.96 8.69
N LEU A 95 -15.07 -25.45 7.93
CA LEU A 95 -14.50 -26.79 8.13
C LEU A 95 -13.94 -26.96 9.56
N MET A 96 -13.20 -25.97 10.06
CA MET A 96 -12.64 -25.99 11.41
C MET A 96 -13.75 -25.94 12.49
N HIS A 97 -14.81 -25.18 12.24
CA HIS A 97 -15.96 -25.08 13.14
C HIS A 97 -16.77 -26.39 13.17
N VAL A 98 -17.20 -26.88 12.01
CA VAL A 98 -18.11 -28.01 11.86
C VAL A 98 -17.40 -29.36 12.06
N SER A 99 -16.22 -29.56 11.46
CA SER A 99 -15.55 -30.87 11.49
C SER A 99 -14.79 -31.12 12.80
N ILE A 100 -14.22 -30.08 13.40
CA ILE A 100 -13.43 -30.19 14.64
C ILE A 100 -14.28 -29.82 15.86
N GLY A 101 -15.43 -29.15 15.68
CA GLY A 101 -16.28 -28.70 16.78
C GLY A 101 -15.71 -27.51 17.54
N LEU A 102 -14.83 -26.72 16.92
CA LEU A 102 -14.25 -25.54 17.56
C LEU A 102 -15.26 -24.39 17.59
N PRO A 103 -15.37 -23.61 18.67
CA PRO A 103 -16.13 -22.36 18.63
C PRO A 103 -15.54 -21.42 17.57
N TRP A 104 -16.32 -20.50 17.02
CA TRP A 104 -15.88 -19.64 15.91
C TRP A 104 -14.59 -18.87 16.19
N TRP A 105 -14.38 -18.34 17.39
CA TRP A 105 -13.11 -17.70 17.75
C TRP A 105 -11.93 -18.70 17.68
N GLY A 106 -12.15 -19.96 18.08
CA GLY A 106 -11.18 -21.04 18.02
C GLY A 106 -10.90 -21.47 16.57
N ALA A 107 -11.93 -21.54 15.73
CA ALA A 107 -11.79 -21.79 14.30
C ALA A 107 -10.95 -20.70 13.63
N ILE A 108 -11.17 -19.43 13.98
CA ILE A 108 -10.37 -18.28 13.52
C ILE A 108 -8.91 -18.44 13.95
N VAL A 109 -8.67 -18.76 15.22
CA VAL A 109 -7.31 -18.97 15.76
C VAL A 109 -6.61 -20.11 15.02
N ALA A 110 -7.25 -21.27 14.91
CA ALA A 110 -6.70 -22.45 14.26
C ALA A 110 -6.43 -22.21 12.77
N GLY A 111 -7.39 -21.64 12.03
CA GLY A 111 -7.23 -21.29 10.62
C GLY A 111 -6.09 -20.30 10.39
N THR A 112 -5.91 -19.34 11.31
CA THR A 112 -4.79 -18.39 11.29
C THR A 112 -3.46 -19.12 11.47
N ILE A 113 -3.35 -20.01 12.45
CA ILE A 113 -2.12 -20.78 12.72
C ILE A 113 -1.77 -21.66 11.52
N VAL A 114 -2.74 -22.35 10.92
CA VAL A 114 -2.52 -23.17 9.72
C VAL A 114 -1.96 -22.32 8.57
N ALA A 115 -2.60 -21.19 8.27
CA ALA A 115 -2.12 -20.28 7.22
C ALA A 115 -0.72 -19.74 7.51
N ARG A 116 -0.44 -19.38 8.77
CA ARG A 116 0.87 -18.87 9.20
C ARG A 116 1.96 -19.95 9.11
N CYS A 117 1.67 -21.18 9.49
CA CYS A 117 2.57 -22.32 9.33
C CYS A 117 2.85 -22.62 7.85
N ALA A 118 1.85 -22.51 6.96
CA ALA A 118 2.04 -22.70 5.53
C ALA A 118 2.99 -21.65 4.90
N VAL A 119 2.95 -20.41 5.40
CA VAL A 119 3.79 -19.30 4.91
C VAL A 119 5.18 -19.30 5.57
N PHE A 120 5.34 -19.93 6.74
CA PHE A 120 6.58 -19.92 7.51
C PHE A 120 7.85 -20.28 6.70
N PRO A 121 7.88 -21.31 5.83
CA PRO A 121 9.06 -21.62 5.01
C PRO A 121 9.47 -20.47 4.08
N VAL A 122 8.51 -19.72 3.55
CA VAL A 122 8.78 -18.54 2.72
C VAL A 122 9.45 -17.44 3.55
N ILE A 123 8.99 -17.24 4.79
CA ILE A 123 9.57 -16.25 5.71
C ILE A 123 11.01 -16.62 6.08
N VAL A 124 11.29 -17.89 6.36
CA VAL A 124 12.65 -18.37 6.64
C VAL A 124 13.58 -18.12 5.45
N LYS A 125 13.12 -18.37 4.22
CA LYS A 125 13.87 -18.04 2.99
C LYS A 125 14.13 -16.54 2.90
N ALA A 126 13.13 -15.70 3.11
CA ALA A 126 13.29 -14.25 3.05
C ALA A 126 14.26 -13.72 4.12
N GLN A 127 14.23 -14.27 5.34
CA GLN A 127 15.17 -13.93 6.41
C GLN A 127 16.62 -14.27 6.06
N ARG A 128 16.85 -15.43 5.42
CA ARG A 128 18.17 -15.80 4.91
C ARG A 128 18.69 -14.79 3.89
N GLU A 129 17.85 -14.39 2.95
CA GLU A 129 18.19 -13.42 1.90
C GLU A 129 18.44 -12.02 2.49
N ALA A 130 17.65 -11.62 3.49
CA ALA A 130 17.86 -10.37 4.21
C ALA A 130 19.21 -10.35 4.96
N ALA A 131 19.59 -11.45 5.60
CA ALA A 131 20.89 -11.56 6.26
C ALA A 131 22.06 -11.49 5.27
N LYS A 132 22.00 -12.20 4.14
CA LYS A 132 23.02 -12.11 3.08
C LYS A 132 23.16 -10.68 2.55
N LEU A 133 22.04 -10.02 2.27
CA LEU A 133 22.02 -8.64 1.78
C LEU A 133 22.60 -7.67 2.81
N ASN A 134 22.27 -7.86 4.09
CA ASN A 134 22.82 -7.04 5.16
C ASN A 134 24.35 -7.14 5.21
N ASN A 135 24.92 -8.34 5.06
CA ASN A 135 26.36 -8.56 5.16
C ASN A 135 27.16 -7.87 4.06
N VAL A 136 26.58 -7.65 2.88
CA VAL A 136 27.22 -6.96 1.74
C VAL A 136 26.74 -5.52 1.56
N MET A 137 25.92 -5.00 2.48
CA MET A 137 25.26 -3.71 2.35
C MET A 137 26.21 -2.53 2.13
N PRO A 138 27.35 -2.39 2.84
CA PRO A 138 28.24 -1.23 2.65
C PRO A 138 28.77 -1.12 1.22
N GLU A 139 29.23 -2.23 0.65
CA GLU A 139 29.72 -2.28 -0.74
C GLU A 139 28.58 -2.07 -1.75
N MET A 140 27.40 -2.65 -1.49
CA MET A 140 26.21 -2.41 -2.31
C MET A 140 25.85 -0.93 -2.34
N THR A 141 25.91 -0.26 -1.19
CA THR A 141 25.64 1.17 -1.07
C THR A 141 26.70 2.02 -1.77
N LYS A 142 27.98 1.67 -1.64
CA LYS A 142 29.07 2.34 -2.37
C LYS A 142 28.89 2.27 -3.89
N LEU A 143 28.55 1.10 -4.42
CA LEU A 143 28.27 0.91 -5.85
C LEU A 143 27.01 1.68 -6.29
N THR A 144 25.97 1.68 -5.46
CA THR A 144 24.74 2.46 -5.70
C THR A 144 25.02 3.97 -5.74
N ASN A 145 25.86 4.48 -4.83
CA ASN A 145 26.25 5.88 -4.81
C ASN A 145 27.05 6.25 -6.06
N ARG A 146 28.03 5.43 -6.45
CA ARG A 146 28.78 5.62 -7.70
C ARG A 146 27.87 5.66 -8.93
N MET A 147 26.88 4.77 -8.99
CA MET A 147 25.86 4.78 -10.05
C MET A 147 25.03 6.07 -10.04
N ASN A 148 24.62 6.55 -8.87
CA ASN A 148 23.85 7.79 -8.72
C ASN A 148 24.67 9.03 -9.07
N GLU A 149 25.96 9.08 -8.71
CA GLU A 149 26.90 10.14 -9.09
C GLU A 149 27.10 10.15 -10.60
N ALA A 150 27.35 8.99 -11.22
CA ALA A 150 27.48 8.87 -12.67
C ALA A 150 26.20 9.30 -13.40
N LYS A 151 25.01 8.96 -12.85
CA LYS A 151 23.73 9.44 -13.37
C LYS A 151 23.61 10.97 -13.32
N GLN A 152 24.05 11.58 -12.21
CA GLN A 152 24.02 13.03 -12.03
C GLN A 152 25.03 13.76 -12.92
N SER A 153 26.17 13.14 -13.22
CA SER A 153 27.18 13.71 -14.14
C SER A 153 26.69 13.82 -15.59
N GLY A 154 25.59 13.13 -15.95
CA GLY A 154 25.09 13.06 -17.32
C GLY A 154 25.92 12.17 -18.26
N ASN A 155 27.02 11.58 -17.79
CA ASN A 155 27.85 10.69 -18.57
C ASN A 155 27.22 9.29 -18.69
N LYS A 156 26.58 9.03 -19.84
CA LYS A 156 25.91 7.75 -20.13
C LYS A 156 26.84 6.55 -20.07
N PHE A 157 28.11 6.71 -20.45
CA PHE A 157 29.10 5.63 -20.44
C PHE A 157 29.47 5.24 -19.00
N GLU A 158 29.75 6.23 -18.15
CA GLU A 158 30.05 5.98 -16.73
C GLU A 158 28.85 5.40 -16.00
N PHE A 159 27.63 5.87 -16.30
CA PHE A 159 26.41 5.30 -15.75
C PHE A 159 26.24 3.83 -16.13
N SER A 160 26.41 3.50 -17.42
CA SER A 160 26.31 2.12 -17.90
C SER A 160 27.35 1.21 -17.26
N LYS A 161 28.59 1.69 -17.09
CA LYS A 161 29.66 0.97 -16.40
C LYS A 161 29.32 0.74 -14.92
N ALA A 162 28.95 1.80 -14.19
CA ALA A 162 28.60 1.70 -12.78
C ALA A 162 27.38 0.80 -12.53
N TYR A 163 26.38 0.84 -13.42
CA TYR A 163 25.23 -0.07 -13.37
C TYR A 163 25.65 -1.52 -13.59
N THR A 164 26.53 -1.78 -14.56
CA THR A 164 27.06 -3.13 -14.82
C THR A 164 27.87 -3.65 -13.64
N ASP A 165 28.72 -2.82 -13.04
CA ASP A 165 29.50 -3.16 -11.83
C ASP A 165 28.57 -3.55 -10.68
N LEU A 166 27.48 -2.81 -10.46
CA LEU A 166 26.46 -3.14 -9.45
C LEU A 166 25.77 -4.48 -9.74
N MET A 167 25.37 -4.73 -10.98
CA MET A 167 24.73 -6.00 -11.38
C MET A 167 25.68 -7.19 -11.25
N VAL A 168 26.94 -7.04 -11.65
CA VAL A 168 27.98 -8.07 -11.51
C VAL A 168 28.24 -8.36 -10.03
N PHE A 169 28.30 -7.33 -9.18
CA PHE A 169 28.42 -7.50 -7.74
C PHE A 169 27.23 -8.27 -7.15
N GLN A 170 26.00 -7.86 -7.46
CA GLN A 170 24.78 -8.55 -7.02
C GLN A 170 24.77 -10.02 -7.44
N LYS A 171 25.15 -10.31 -8.69
CA LYS A 171 25.24 -11.69 -9.21
C LYS A 171 26.35 -12.50 -8.54
N LYS A 172 27.53 -11.90 -8.34
CA LYS A 172 28.69 -12.55 -7.69
C LYS A 172 28.40 -12.94 -6.25
N HIS A 173 27.65 -12.11 -5.53
CA HIS A 173 27.27 -12.36 -4.13
C HIS A 173 25.90 -13.04 -3.97
N ASP A 174 25.20 -13.37 -5.07
CA ASP A 174 23.82 -13.89 -5.10
C ASP A 174 22.87 -13.11 -4.16
N VAL A 175 22.94 -11.78 -4.25
CA VAL A 175 22.07 -10.89 -3.48
C VAL A 175 21.13 -10.15 -4.40
N ASN A 176 19.85 -10.08 -4.02
CA ASN A 176 18.85 -9.30 -4.74
C ASN A 176 18.00 -8.52 -3.73
N PRO A 177 17.98 -7.17 -3.79
CA PRO A 177 17.18 -6.35 -2.88
C PRO A 177 15.68 -6.65 -2.99
N LEU A 178 15.21 -7.16 -4.13
CA LEU A 178 13.79 -7.49 -4.34
C LEU A 178 13.32 -8.71 -3.55
N ARG A 179 14.23 -9.62 -3.17
CA ARG A 179 13.89 -10.81 -2.38
C ARG A 179 13.31 -10.45 -1.00
N GLY A 180 13.65 -9.26 -0.47
CA GLY A 180 13.08 -8.73 0.78
C GLY A 180 11.59 -8.38 0.70
N PHE A 181 11.08 -8.02 -0.49
CA PHE A 181 9.65 -7.71 -0.68
C PHE A 181 8.77 -8.96 -0.81
N LEU A 182 9.35 -10.16 -0.86
CA LEU A 182 8.60 -11.41 -0.99
C LEU A 182 7.65 -11.64 0.20
N VAL A 183 8.07 -11.29 1.42
CA VAL A 183 7.24 -11.47 2.62
C VAL A 183 5.96 -10.63 2.56
N PRO A 184 6.03 -9.29 2.41
CA PRO A 184 4.80 -8.49 2.32
C PRO A 184 3.96 -8.85 1.10
N LEU A 185 4.58 -9.25 -0.02
CA LEU A 185 3.85 -9.68 -1.23
C LEU A 185 3.00 -10.93 -1.00
N VAL A 186 3.46 -11.87 -0.18
CA VAL A 186 2.71 -13.08 0.18
C VAL A 186 1.75 -12.83 1.34
N GLN A 187 2.15 -12.03 2.34
CA GLN A 187 1.34 -11.78 3.53
C GLN A 187 0.13 -10.87 3.25
N ALA A 188 0.28 -9.84 2.42
CA ALA A 188 -0.80 -8.88 2.18
C ALA A 188 -2.06 -9.53 1.57
N PRO A 189 -1.97 -10.37 0.52
CA PRO A 189 -3.16 -11.07 0.00
C PRO A 189 -3.83 -11.98 1.03
N ILE A 190 -3.05 -12.67 1.88
CA ILE A 190 -3.59 -13.54 2.93
C ILE A 190 -4.31 -12.70 3.98
N PHE A 191 -3.68 -11.62 4.44
CA PHE A 191 -4.30 -10.69 5.39
C PHE A 191 -5.59 -10.10 4.84
N ILE A 192 -5.58 -9.60 3.60
CA ILE A 192 -6.77 -9.06 2.93
C ILE A 192 -7.86 -10.13 2.83
N SER A 193 -7.50 -11.38 2.52
CA SER A 193 -8.46 -12.48 2.39
C SER A 193 -9.14 -12.80 3.72
N PHE A 194 -8.37 -12.96 4.80
CA PHE A 194 -8.92 -13.16 6.16
C PHE A 194 -9.76 -11.96 6.61
N PHE A 195 -9.23 -10.75 6.44
CA PHE A 195 -9.93 -9.52 6.81
C PHE A 195 -11.28 -9.40 6.10
N MET A 196 -11.32 -9.59 4.78
CA MET A 196 -12.56 -9.53 4.01
C MET A 196 -13.50 -10.69 4.35
N ALA A 197 -12.99 -11.89 4.60
CA ALA A 197 -13.80 -13.06 4.95
C ALA A 197 -14.56 -12.81 6.25
N LEU A 198 -13.84 -12.41 7.29
CA LEU A 198 -14.39 -12.16 8.63
C LEU A 198 -15.30 -10.94 8.65
N ARG A 199 -14.94 -9.86 7.93
CA ARG A 199 -15.86 -8.73 7.74
C ARG A 199 -17.15 -9.17 7.08
N LYS A 200 -17.10 -9.95 6.00
CA LYS A 200 -18.30 -10.40 5.30
C LYS A 200 -19.17 -11.26 6.20
N MET A 201 -18.58 -12.21 6.93
CA MET A 201 -19.31 -13.06 7.88
C MET A 201 -19.93 -12.27 9.04
N ALA A 202 -19.29 -11.16 9.46
CA ALA A 202 -19.84 -10.30 10.50
C ALA A 202 -20.97 -9.38 9.98
N TYR A 203 -20.83 -8.83 8.78
CA TYR A 203 -21.82 -7.89 8.20
C TYR A 203 -22.97 -8.56 7.46
N LEU A 204 -22.78 -9.79 6.95
CA LEU A 204 -23.85 -10.72 6.60
C LEU A 204 -23.92 -11.70 7.78
N PRO A 205 -24.59 -11.29 8.88
CA PRO A 205 -24.42 -11.90 10.19
C PRO A 205 -24.72 -13.39 10.11
N VAL A 206 -23.68 -14.19 10.26
CA VAL A 206 -23.81 -15.62 10.49
C VAL A 206 -24.34 -15.79 11.92
N PRO A 207 -25.54 -16.37 12.13
CA PRO A 207 -26.16 -16.41 13.46
C PRO A 207 -25.27 -17.06 14.52
N SER A 208 -24.53 -18.10 14.15
CA SER A 208 -23.63 -18.79 15.08
C SER A 208 -22.38 -17.98 15.46
N LEU A 209 -22.00 -16.93 14.71
CA LEU A 209 -20.94 -16.01 15.11
C LEU A 209 -21.37 -15.05 16.24
N GLN A 210 -22.67 -14.87 16.46
CA GLN A 210 -23.17 -13.94 17.49
C GLN A 210 -23.10 -14.53 18.91
N THR A 211 -22.85 -15.84 18.99
CA THR A 211 -22.79 -16.58 20.25
C THR A 211 -21.46 -17.35 20.36
N GLY A 212 -21.09 -17.76 21.58
CA GLY A 212 -19.91 -18.60 21.79
C GLY A 212 -18.56 -17.87 21.75
N GLY A 213 -18.53 -16.55 21.92
CA GLY A 213 -17.31 -15.77 22.17
C GLY A 213 -16.62 -16.09 23.50
N LEU A 214 -15.58 -15.32 23.84
CA LEU A 214 -14.69 -15.57 24.97
C LEU A 214 -14.76 -14.45 26.02
N TRP A 215 -14.99 -14.82 27.28
CA TRP A 215 -14.99 -13.99 28.50
C TRP A 215 -15.68 -12.60 28.40
N TRP A 216 -15.04 -11.63 27.76
CA TRP A 216 -15.50 -10.23 27.65
C TRP A 216 -16.18 -9.89 26.32
N PHE A 217 -16.11 -10.76 25.32
CA PHE A 217 -16.86 -10.63 24.06
C PHE A 217 -17.62 -11.92 23.79
N THR A 218 -18.94 -11.86 23.64
CA THR A 218 -19.77 -13.02 23.27
C THR A 218 -20.11 -13.05 21.79
N ASP A 219 -20.30 -11.87 21.21
CA ASP A 219 -20.64 -11.65 19.82
C ASP A 219 -19.38 -11.27 19.02
N LEU A 220 -19.02 -12.10 18.04
CA LEU A 220 -17.88 -11.84 17.16
C LEU A 220 -18.20 -10.86 16.02
N THR A 221 -19.48 -10.58 15.77
CA THR A 221 -19.95 -9.69 14.71
C THR A 221 -19.99 -8.22 15.14
N ALA A 222 -20.13 -7.97 16.44
CA ALA A 222 -20.12 -6.64 17.04
C ALA A 222 -18.69 -6.13 17.33
N ALA A 223 -18.55 -4.81 17.49
CA ALA A 223 -17.31 -4.18 17.96
C ALA A 223 -17.03 -4.57 19.42
N ASP A 224 -15.75 -4.60 19.81
CA ASP A 224 -15.33 -4.95 21.18
C ASP A 224 -15.89 -3.90 22.16
N PRO A 225 -16.77 -4.28 23.12
CA PRO A 225 -17.40 -3.34 24.05
C PRO A 225 -16.40 -2.63 24.98
N PHE A 226 -15.24 -3.23 25.23
CA PHE A 226 -14.24 -2.74 26.17
C PHE A 226 -12.96 -2.26 25.46
N PHE A 227 -12.92 -2.30 24.13
CA PHE A 227 -11.76 -1.93 23.30
C PHE A 227 -10.46 -2.68 23.65
N ILE A 228 -10.54 -3.82 24.34
CA ILE A 228 -9.38 -4.60 24.78
C ILE A 228 -8.62 -5.11 23.56
N LEU A 229 -9.31 -5.72 22.59
CA LEU A 229 -8.70 -6.30 21.40
C LEU A 229 -8.09 -5.24 20.47
N PRO A 230 -8.76 -4.12 20.11
CA PRO A 230 -8.15 -3.06 19.31
C PRO A 230 -6.85 -2.50 19.91
N ILE A 231 -6.84 -2.24 21.22
CA ILE A 231 -5.65 -1.72 21.93
C ILE A 231 -4.54 -2.77 21.94
N ALA A 232 -4.87 -4.03 22.25
CA ALA A 232 -3.89 -5.09 22.32
C ALA A 232 -3.32 -5.44 20.93
N VAL A 233 -4.13 -5.40 19.86
CA VAL A 233 -3.66 -5.54 18.47
C VAL A 233 -2.71 -4.40 18.10
N THR A 234 -3.03 -3.17 18.49
CA THR A 234 -2.15 -2.01 18.27
C THR A 234 -0.81 -2.17 19.00
N GLY A 235 -0.85 -2.57 20.27
CA GLY A 235 0.34 -2.80 21.08
C GLY A 235 1.20 -3.94 20.55
N THR A 236 0.60 -5.07 20.16
CA THR A 236 1.33 -6.19 19.56
C THR A 236 1.89 -5.84 18.18
N MET A 237 1.18 -5.06 17.37
CA MET A 237 1.70 -4.56 16.08
C MET A 237 2.91 -3.65 16.28
N PHE A 238 2.84 -2.75 17.26
CA PHE A 238 3.98 -1.93 17.66
C PHE A 238 5.17 -2.79 18.12
N ALA A 239 4.94 -3.80 18.95
CA ALA A 239 5.98 -4.72 19.41
C ALA A 239 6.62 -5.50 18.24
N ILE A 240 5.83 -5.97 17.27
CA ILE A 240 6.34 -6.63 16.06
C ILE A 240 7.26 -5.70 15.26
N LEU A 241 6.86 -4.43 15.11
CA LEU A 241 7.68 -3.45 14.39
C LEU A 241 9.00 -3.18 15.12
N GLU A 242 8.97 -3.02 16.44
CA GLU A 242 10.18 -2.77 17.22
C GLU A 242 11.12 -3.98 17.21
N LEU A 243 10.59 -5.17 17.48
CA LEU A 243 11.38 -6.40 17.50
C LEU A 243 11.82 -6.82 16.09
N GLY A 244 11.00 -6.58 15.06
CA GLY A 244 11.27 -6.91 13.67
C GLY A 244 12.23 -5.94 12.97
N ALA A 245 12.29 -4.67 13.40
CA ALA A 245 13.20 -3.66 12.84
C ALA A 245 14.68 -4.03 13.02
N GLU A 246 15.01 -4.79 14.05
CA GLU A 246 16.32 -5.37 14.30
C GLU A 246 16.66 -6.57 13.39
N SER A 247 15.70 -7.12 12.66
CA SER A 247 15.94 -8.15 11.63
C SER A 247 16.14 -7.57 10.23
N GLY A 248 15.91 -6.26 10.07
CA GLY A 248 16.01 -5.54 8.80
C GLY A 248 17.44 -5.12 8.44
N VAL A 249 17.61 -4.70 7.20
CA VAL A 249 18.80 -4.03 6.67
C VAL A 249 18.93 -2.67 7.36
N ASP A 250 20.00 -2.43 8.12
CA ASP A 250 20.30 -1.14 8.73
C ASP A 250 20.76 -0.11 7.69
N ASN A 251 19.78 0.43 6.95
CA ASN A 251 20.00 1.53 6.00
C ASN A 251 19.57 2.87 6.63
N PRO A 252 20.36 3.95 6.49
CA PRO A 252 19.99 5.28 7.01
C PRO A 252 18.68 5.84 6.43
N ASN A 253 18.35 5.58 5.15
CA ASN A 253 17.04 5.93 4.56
C ASN A 253 15.87 5.18 5.21
N LEU A 254 16.14 4.05 5.87
CA LEU A 254 15.14 3.30 6.61
C LEU A 254 14.79 3.93 7.96
N ARG A 255 15.54 4.92 8.48
CA ARG A 255 15.23 5.50 9.81
C ARG A 255 13.93 6.30 9.80
N VAL A 256 13.69 7.12 8.79
CA VAL A 256 12.41 7.85 8.64
C VAL A 256 11.28 6.87 8.36
N MET A 257 11.52 5.87 7.52
CA MET A 257 10.57 4.80 7.25
C MET A 257 10.20 4.05 8.54
N LYS A 258 11.18 3.73 9.41
CA LYS A 258 10.99 3.14 10.74
C LYS A 258 10.12 4.06 11.62
N THR A 259 10.38 5.37 11.66
CA THR A 259 9.54 6.32 12.42
C THR A 259 8.10 6.36 11.92
N VAL A 260 7.89 6.44 10.60
CA VAL A 260 6.55 6.43 9.99
C VAL A 260 5.82 5.13 10.34
N PHE A 261 6.48 3.98 10.18
CA PHE A 261 5.88 2.69 10.55
C PHE A 261 5.59 2.58 12.04
N ARG A 262 6.42 3.17 12.92
CA ARG A 262 6.18 3.17 14.37
C ARG A 262 4.91 3.94 14.77
N ILE A 263 4.60 5.02 14.06
CA ILE A 263 3.41 5.86 14.32
C ILE A 263 2.15 5.25 13.70
N MET A 264 2.29 4.52 12.57
CA MET A 264 1.19 3.97 11.79
C MET A 264 0.15 3.16 12.61
N PRO A 265 0.51 2.25 13.55
CA PRO A 265 -0.46 1.55 14.38
C PRO A 265 -1.43 2.45 15.13
N PHE A 266 -0.94 3.57 15.67
CA PHE A 266 -1.75 4.50 16.46
C PHE A 266 -2.69 5.33 15.59
N VAL A 267 -2.28 5.63 14.36
CA VAL A 267 -3.14 6.32 13.38
C VAL A 267 -4.26 5.41 12.88
N ILE A 268 -3.98 4.11 12.74
CA ILE A 268 -4.95 3.12 12.26
C ILE A 268 -6.02 2.81 13.33
N LEU A 269 -5.65 2.83 14.61
CA LEU A 269 -6.55 2.50 15.73
C LEU A 269 -7.93 3.18 15.68
N PRO A 270 -8.07 4.52 15.60
CA PRO A 270 -9.38 5.16 15.57
C PRO A 270 -10.20 4.80 14.31
N MET A 271 -9.54 4.42 13.21
CA MET A 271 -10.23 3.99 11.99
C MET A 271 -10.77 2.55 12.10
N THR A 272 -10.12 1.69 12.88
CA THR A 272 -10.47 0.27 12.98
C THR A 272 -11.22 -0.09 14.25
N ILE A 273 -11.30 0.79 15.24
CA ILE A 273 -11.87 0.50 16.56
C ILE A 273 -13.31 -0.01 16.53
N SER A 274 -14.10 0.40 15.54
CA SER A 274 -15.50 -0.01 15.35
C SER A 274 -15.65 -1.30 14.52
N PHE A 275 -14.56 -1.97 14.15
CA PHE A 275 -14.62 -3.21 13.38
C PHE A 275 -15.05 -4.41 14.23
N PRO A 276 -15.66 -5.44 13.61
CA PRO A 276 -16.09 -6.65 14.30
C PRO A 276 -14.96 -7.34 15.07
N THR A 277 -15.30 -7.87 16.24
CA THR A 277 -14.39 -8.61 17.12
C THR A 277 -13.75 -9.83 16.42
N ALA A 278 -14.43 -10.46 15.47
CA ALA A 278 -13.89 -11.52 14.61
C ALA A 278 -12.57 -11.10 13.93
N VAL A 279 -12.55 -9.88 13.37
CA VAL A 279 -11.38 -9.33 12.66
C VAL A 279 -10.21 -9.14 13.61
N PHE A 280 -10.47 -8.59 14.80
CA PHE A 280 -9.41 -8.40 15.79
C PHE A 280 -8.93 -9.70 16.43
N THR A 281 -9.79 -10.72 16.55
CA THR A 281 -9.39 -12.07 17.00
C THR A 281 -8.36 -12.68 16.04
N TYR A 282 -8.64 -12.59 14.73
CA TYR A 282 -7.66 -12.95 13.70
C TYR A 282 -6.38 -12.13 13.83
N TRP A 283 -6.49 -10.80 13.88
CA TRP A 283 -5.33 -9.91 13.87
C TRP A 283 -4.43 -10.13 15.09
N MET A 284 -5.02 -10.29 16.26
CA MET A 284 -4.34 -10.63 17.51
C MET A 284 -3.57 -11.93 17.37
N THR A 285 -4.24 -13.00 16.94
CA THR A 285 -3.60 -14.31 16.77
C THR A 285 -2.44 -14.24 15.78
N SER A 286 -2.65 -13.54 14.67
CA SER A 286 -1.66 -13.30 13.61
C SER A 286 -0.44 -12.55 14.14
N ASN A 287 -0.66 -11.56 15.02
CA ASN A 287 0.40 -10.79 15.67
C ASN A 287 1.18 -11.64 16.69
N LEU A 288 0.48 -12.38 17.55
CA LEU A 288 1.11 -13.27 18.52
C LEU A 288 1.95 -14.34 17.85
N PHE A 289 1.45 -14.95 16.76
CA PHE A 289 2.24 -15.86 15.94
C PHE A 289 3.50 -15.17 15.40
N SER A 290 3.38 -13.93 14.91
CA SER A 290 4.52 -13.17 14.39
C SER A 290 5.56 -12.87 15.47
N LEU A 291 5.13 -12.52 16.68
CA LEU A 291 6.02 -12.30 17.83
C LEU A 291 6.75 -13.60 18.22
N GLY A 292 6.02 -14.71 18.32
CA GLY A 292 6.59 -16.03 18.56
C GLY A 292 7.58 -16.44 17.47
N GLN A 293 7.25 -16.15 16.20
CA GLN A 293 8.13 -16.38 15.07
C GLN A 293 9.42 -15.55 15.14
N VAL A 294 9.33 -14.27 15.52
CA VAL A 294 10.49 -13.40 15.71
C VAL A 294 11.36 -13.94 16.85
N ALA A 295 10.78 -14.31 17.98
CA ALA A 295 11.50 -14.92 19.09
C ALA A 295 12.22 -16.22 18.67
N LEU A 296 11.52 -17.08 17.92
CA LEU A 296 12.04 -18.34 17.41
C LEU A 296 13.21 -18.14 16.44
N LEU A 297 13.09 -17.22 15.47
CA LEU A 297 14.10 -16.97 14.45
C LEU A 297 15.29 -16.10 14.93
N ARG A 298 15.17 -15.53 16.13
CA ARG A 298 16.29 -14.90 16.84
C ARG A 298 17.17 -15.89 17.58
N HIS A 299 16.61 -17.03 18.00
CA HIS A 299 17.34 -18.00 18.79
C HIS A 299 18.50 -18.60 17.97
N PRO A 300 19.76 -18.55 18.46
CA PRO A 300 20.94 -18.92 17.67
C PRO A 300 20.90 -20.36 17.15
N VAL A 301 20.47 -21.31 18.00
CA VAL A 301 20.33 -22.74 17.61
C VAL A 301 19.35 -22.93 16.46
N VAL A 302 18.26 -22.15 16.43
CA VAL A 302 17.26 -22.25 15.36
C VAL A 302 17.81 -21.64 14.08
N ARG A 303 18.55 -20.53 14.18
CA ARG A 303 19.21 -19.90 13.04
C ARG A 303 20.22 -20.84 12.39
N GLU A 304 21.02 -21.54 13.20
CA GLU A 304 21.97 -22.54 12.72
C GLU A 304 21.25 -23.70 12.01
N LYS A 305 20.24 -24.30 12.64
CA LYS A 305 19.45 -25.40 12.06
C LYS A 305 18.77 -25.00 10.75
N LEU A 306 18.25 -23.78 10.69
CA LEU A 306 17.63 -23.21 9.49
C LEU A 306 18.65 -22.59 8.53
N ARG A 307 19.97 -22.71 8.80
CA ARG A 307 21.08 -22.17 8.00
C ARG A 307 20.92 -20.68 7.65
N ILE A 308 20.41 -19.87 8.58
CA ILE A 308 20.27 -18.42 8.42
C ILE A 308 21.63 -17.79 8.76
N PRO A 309 22.29 -17.08 7.83
CA PRO A 309 23.57 -16.43 8.09
C PRO A 309 23.50 -15.45 9.26
N ASP A 310 24.61 -15.29 9.97
CA ASP A 310 24.72 -14.26 10.99
C ASP A 310 24.73 -12.87 10.36
N ARG A 311 24.09 -11.94 11.06
CA ARG A 311 23.96 -10.56 10.62
C ARG A 311 25.18 -9.78 11.12
N ILE A 312 26.03 -9.35 10.20
CA ILE A 312 27.16 -8.48 10.53
C ILE A 312 26.62 -7.09 10.87
N THR A 313 26.94 -6.60 12.07
CA THR A 313 26.65 -5.21 12.45
C THR A 313 27.73 -4.31 11.85
N HIS A 314 27.34 -3.48 10.88
CA HIS A 314 28.27 -2.54 10.26
C HIS A 314 28.39 -1.28 11.12
N PRO A 315 29.61 -0.74 11.31
CA PRO A 315 29.79 0.49 12.06
C PRO A 315 29.10 1.66 11.33
N PRO A 316 28.58 2.67 12.07
CA PRO A 316 27.87 3.80 11.46
C PRO A 316 28.69 4.58 10.40
N SER A 317 30.02 4.50 10.46
CA SER A 317 30.94 5.13 9.51
C SER A 317 31.03 4.43 8.15
N ALA A 318 30.64 3.16 8.05
CA ALA A 318 30.64 2.40 6.80
C ALA A 318 29.34 2.56 5.99
N LEU A 319 28.35 3.25 6.56
CA LEU A 319 27.09 3.60 5.91
C LEU A 319 27.20 5.04 5.35
N PRO A 320 26.52 5.36 4.24
CA PRO A 320 26.58 6.70 3.67
C PRO A 320 26.07 7.72 4.70
N PRO A 321 26.57 8.98 4.63
CA PRO A 321 26.14 10.02 5.54
C PRO A 321 24.61 10.14 5.53
N ASN A 322 24.03 10.32 6.72
CA ASN A 322 22.61 10.51 6.95
C ASN A 322 22.14 11.83 6.30
N GLU A 323 22.01 11.88 4.97
CA GLU A 323 21.23 12.94 4.35
C GLU A 323 19.79 12.76 4.81
N SER A 324 19.18 13.83 5.30
CA SER A 324 17.82 13.78 5.82
C SER A 324 16.89 13.35 4.68
N PHE A 325 16.00 12.38 4.90
CA PHE A 325 15.12 11.82 3.86
C PHE A 325 14.38 12.91 3.04
N ILE A 326 13.95 13.98 3.71
CA ILE A 326 13.30 15.14 3.08
C ILE A 326 14.23 15.83 2.08
N GLU A 327 15.51 15.93 2.41
CA GLU A 327 16.53 16.51 1.55
C GLU A 327 16.79 15.64 0.33
N SER A 328 16.79 14.31 0.50
CA SER A 328 16.91 13.36 -0.61
C SER A 328 15.71 13.44 -1.57
N ILE A 329 14.49 13.59 -1.05
CA ILE A 329 13.28 13.80 -1.86
C ILE A 329 13.36 15.13 -2.60
N LYS A 330 13.75 16.20 -1.90
CA LYS A 330 13.85 17.54 -2.49
C LYS A 330 14.88 17.55 -3.62
N LYS A 331 16.08 17.00 -3.39
CA LYS A 331 17.11 16.81 -4.43
C LYS A 331 16.60 15.98 -5.60
N GLY A 332 15.88 14.88 -5.32
CA GLY A 332 15.28 14.03 -6.35
C GLY A 332 14.31 14.79 -7.26
N TRP A 333 13.43 15.61 -6.67
CA TRP A 333 12.48 16.44 -7.43
C TRP A 333 13.18 17.54 -8.22
N THR A 334 14.14 18.25 -7.61
CA THR A 334 14.95 19.27 -8.29
C THR A 334 15.75 18.69 -9.46
N ASN A 335 16.36 17.52 -9.28
CA ASN A 335 17.12 16.84 -10.33
C ASN A 335 16.21 16.35 -11.46
N ALA A 336 15.00 15.86 -11.15
CA ALA A 336 14.02 15.48 -12.16
C ALA A 336 13.52 16.70 -12.96
N GLN A 337 13.24 17.82 -12.28
CA GLN A 337 12.90 19.08 -12.93
C GLN A 337 14.02 19.58 -13.83
N LEU A 338 15.27 19.54 -13.37
CA LEU A 338 16.43 19.95 -14.15
C LEU A 338 16.61 19.06 -15.39
N ALA A 339 16.47 17.74 -15.22
CA ALA A 339 16.52 16.80 -16.34
C ALA A 339 15.42 17.08 -17.37
N GLN A 340 14.19 17.34 -16.92
CA GLN A 340 13.08 17.71 -17.80
C GLN A 340 13.35 19.03 -18.53
N GLN A 341 13.88 20.04 -17.84
CA GLN A 341 14.25 21.32 -18.46
C GLN A 341 15.35 21.16 -19.52
N LEU A 342 16.35 20.31 -19.27
CA LEU A 342 17.40 20.00 -20.24
C LEU A 342 16.82 19.29 -21.48
N GLU A 343 15.93 18.32 -21.29
CA GLU A 343 15.26 17.62 -22.38
C GLU A 343 14.38 18.57 -23.22
N GLU A 344 13.63 19.47 -22.57
CA GLU A 344 12.86 20.50 -23.26
C GLU A 344 13.74 21.45 -24.07
N ARG A 345 14.90 21.86 -23.52
CA ARG A 345 15.88 22.68 -24.24
C ARG A 345 16.44 21.96 -25.46
N GLU A 346 16.86 20.70 -25.30
CA GLU A 346 17.32 19.89 -26.42
C GLU A 346 16.24 19.74 -27.51
N ARG A 347 14.99 19.52 -27.10
CA ARG A 347 13.85 19.41 -28.02
C ARG A 347 13.62 20.72 -28.78
N ARG A 348 13.70 21.88 -28.11
CA ARG A 348 13.61 23.20 -28.76
C ARG A 348 14.77 23.45 -29.72
N ILE A 349 15.99 23.05 -29.36
CA ILE A 349 17.17 23.17 -30.23
C ILE A 349 17.02 22.29 -31.47
N LYS A 350 16.64 21.01 -31.31
CA LYS A 350 16.37 20.12 -32.46
C LYS A 350 15.24 20.63 -33.35
N GLY A 351 14.20 21.22 -32.74
CA GLY A 351 13.07 21.83 -33.44
C GLY A 351 13.29 23.28 -33.89
N HIS A 352 14.49 23.88 -33.71
CA HIS A 352 14.66 25.32 -33.91
C HIS A 352 14.44 25.72 -35.37
N LEU A 353 14.75 24.83 -36.33
CA LEU A 353 14.57 25.08 -37.77
C LEU A 353 13.08 25.18 -38.12
N ASP A 354 12.27 24.26 -37.59
CA ASP A 354 10.81 24.27 -37.78
C ASP A 354 10.16 25.47 -37.07
N LEU A 355 10.65 25.85 -35.88
CA LEU A 355 10.23 27.07 -35.19
C LEU A 355 10.60 28.34 -35.97
N ALA A 356 11.79 28.40 -36.55
CA ALA A 356 12.23 29.52 -37.38
C ALA A 356 11.40 29.64 -38.67
N ALA A 357 11.04 28.51 -39.30
CA ALA A 357 10.19 28.48 -40.49
C ALA A 357 8.74 28.92 -40.22
N LYS A 358 8.22 28.69 -39.00
CA LYS A 358 6.86 29.09 -38.59
C LYS A 358 6.77 30.54 -38.08
N GLY A 359 7.91 31.20 -37.85
CA GLY A 359 7.94 32.59 -37.37
C GLY A 359 7.57 33.60 -38.47
N PRO A 360 7.06 34.79 -38.10
CA PRO A 360 6.84 35.86 -39.06
C PRO A 360 8.17 36.35 -39.66
N LEU A 361 8.19 36.61 -40.97
CA LEU A 361 9.35 37.14 -41.67
C LEU A 361 9.77 38.49 -41.06
N ARG A 362 11.02 38.60 -40.62
CA ARG A 362 11.59 39.86 -40.12
C ARG A 362 12.37 40.56 -41.23
N GLN A 363 12.18 41.86 -41.38
CA GLN A 363 12.99 42.68 -42.29
C GLN A 363 14.44 42.72 -41.80
N THR A 364 15.38 42.35 -42.68
CA THR A 364 16.83 42.44 -42.42
C THR A 364 17.45 43.45 -43.36
N PHE A 365 18.31 44.33 -42.87
CA PHE A 365 19.02 45.32 -43.69
C PHE A 365 20.25 44.70 -44.36
N THR A 366 20.56 45.12 -45.58
CA THR A 366 21.72 44.64 -46.37
C THR A 366 23.07 44.99 -45.75
N HIS A 367 23.13 46.10 -45.00
CA HIS A 367 24.32 46.55 -44.29
C HIS A 367 24.00 46.74 -42.81
N ASN A 368 25.02 46.60 -41.95
CA ASN A 368 24.86 46.78 -40.51
C ASN A 368 24.50 48.25 -40.20
N PRO A 369 23.25 48.55 -39.80
CA PRO A 369 22.82 49.93 -39.58
C PRO A 369 23.54 50.58 -38.40
N LEU A 370 24.11 49.79 -37.48
CA LEU A 370 24.83 50.29 -36.30
C LEU A 370 26.26 50.76 -36.62
N GLN A 371 26.87 50.29 -37.72
CA GLN A 371 28.21 50.72 -38.12
C GLN A 371 28.21 52.07 -38.87
N GLN A 372 27.10 52.42 -39.51
CA GLN A 372 26.98 53.72 -40.21
C GLN A 372 26.87 54.91 -39.25
N SER A 373 26.39 54.70 -38.02
CA SER A 373 26.27 55.76 -37.01
C SER A 373 27.60 56.12 -36.32
N ALA A 374 28.70 55.40 -36.58
CA ALA A 374 29.99 55.58 -35.92
C ALA A 374 31.03 56.38 -36.74
N ALA A 375 30.62 57.06 -37.82
CA ALA A 375 31.49 57.98 -38.55
C ALA A 375 31.42 59.39 -37.94
N PRO A 376 32.56 60.05 -37.62
CA PRO A 376 32.57 61.28 -36.84
C PRO A 376 32.06 62.48 -37.65
N VAL A 377 31.21 63.29 -37.00
CA VAL A 377 30.73 64.60 -37.46
C VAL A 377 31.91 65.49 -37.81
N SER A 378 32.03 65.85 -39.09
CA SER A 378 33.07 66.76 -39.60
C SER A 378 32.86 68.18 -39.05
N THR A 379 33.73 68.61 -38.14
CA THR A 379 33.99 70.05 -37.91
C THR A 379 35.08 70.49 -38.87
N GLY A 380 34.82 71.54 -39.64
CA GLY A 380 35.73 72.01 -40.68
C GLY A 380 37.03 72.59 -40.12
N LYS A 381 38.14 72.34 -40.82
CA LYS A 381 39.17 73.32 -41.14
C LYS A 381 40.16 72.75 -42.16
N SER A 382 40.73 73.68 -42.92
CA SER A 382 41.49 73.55 -44.14
C SER A 382 42.81 72.75 -44.06
N SER A 383 43.14 72.12 -45.19
CA SER A 383 44.49 71.95 -45.79
C SER A 383 45.64 71.42 -44.91
N HIS A 384 46.08 70.19 -45.16
CA HIS A 384 47.37 69.95 -45.84
C HIS A 384 47.56 68.49 -46.27
N SER A 385 48.49 68.37 -47.21
CA SER A 385 48.82 67.31 -48.16
C SER A 385 49.48 66.04 -47.59
N LYS A 386 49.13 64.90 -48.24
CA LYS A 386 49.96 63.76 -48.67
C LYS A 386 51.21 63.40 -47.84
N GLN A 387 51.29 62.15 -47.42
CA GLN A 387 52.28 61.24 -48.01
C GLN A 387 51.95 59.75 -47.80
N ASP A 388 52.32 59.03 -48.84
CA ASP A 388 52.02 57.66 -49.21
C ASP A 388 53.32 56.84 -49.02
N LYS A 389 53.24 55.60 -48.52
CA LYS A 389 53.95 54.40 -49.05
C LYS A 389 54.12 53.25 -48.03
N LYS A 390 53.47 52.14 -48.41
CA LYS A 390 53.96 50.75 -48.55
C LYS A 390 55.16 50.25 -47.69
N ARG A 391 54.84 49.15 -46.98
CA ARG A 391 55.63 48.06 -46.34
C ARG A 391 56.78 47.49 -47.23
N PRO A 392 57.54 46.40 -46.90
CA PRO A 392 57.66 45.56 -45.68
C PRO A 392 59.11 45.07 -45.33
N CYS A 393 59.23 44.26 -44.27
CA CYS A 393 60.31 43.30 -43.90
C CYS A 393 61.67 43.79 -43.35
N GLU A 394 61.96 43.28 -42.15
CA GLU A 394 63.23 42.81 -41.57
C GLU A 394 64.51 43.64 -41.78
N GLU A 395 64.97 44.30 -40.70
CA GLU A 395 66.39 44.35 -40.35
C GLU A 395 66.56 44.17 -38.82
N THR A 396 66.92 42.95 -38.44
CA THR A 396 68.14 42.64 -37.67
C THR A 396 68.53 43.52 -36.47
N THR A 397 68.55 42.84 -35.32
CA THR A 397 69.48 42.94 -34.18
C THR A 397 69.55 44.24 -33.37
N GLY A 398 69.31 44.07 -32.06
CA GLY A 398 69.60 45.02 -30.99
C GLY A 398 68.98 44.52 -29.69
#